data_AF-A0A251XKC0-F1
#
_entry.id   AF-A0A251XKC0-F1
#
_cell.length_a   1.000
_cell.length_b   1.000
_cell.length_c   1.000
_cell.angle_alpha   90.00
_cell.angle_beta   90.00
_cell.angle_gamma   90.00
#
_symmetry.space_group_name_H-M   'P 1'
#
loop_
_entity.id
_entity.type
_entity.pdbx_description
1 polymer ?
#
loop_
_entity_poly.entity_id
_entity_poly.type
_entity_poly.pdbx_seq_one_letter_code
_entity_poly.pdbx_strand_id
1 'polypeptide(L)'
;MLILFRSGKIRASAKATKIFMIAMIGYALFSLVNFALIAFGAIQSPYGMRDVVIFGIPLGVVLGLLAVVLASYSLVLDFDFIQRGVRSGAPRRYGWTAAFGLVVTIVWLYVELLRLFAILRGNN
;
A
#
# COMPACT_ATOMS: atom_id res chain seq x y z
N MET A 1 -13.97 26.86 13.23
CA MET A 1 -14.12 25.98 12.04
C MET A 1 -13.46 26.50 10.75
N LEU A 2 -13.06 27.78 10.63
CA LEU A 2 -12.35 28.28 9.43
C LEU A 2 -10.81 28.09 9.44
N ILE A 3 -10.21 27.85 10.62
CA ILE A 3 -8.76 27.61 10.74
C ILE A 3 -8.37 26.19 10.29
N LEU A 4 -9.29 25.21 10.42
CA LEU A 4 -9.05 23.83 9.99
C LEU A 4 -8.93 23.71 8.46
N PHE A 5 -9.68 24.52 7.70
CA PHE A 5 -9.67 24.49 6.22
C PHE A 5 -8.46 25.18 5.57
N ARG A 6 -7.66 25.96 6.33
CA ARG A 6 -6.38 26.52 5.86
C ARG A 6 -5.18 25.60 6.15
N SER A 7 -5.42 24.47 6.81
CA SER A 7 -4.39 23.49 7.13
C SER A 7 -4.10 22.62 5.91
N GLY A 8 -3.39 23.17 4.92
CA GLY A 8 -2.66 22.41 3.90
C GLY A 8 -1.48 21.63 4.50
N LYS A 9 -1.68 20.99 5.66
CA LYS A 9 -0.70 20.25 6.46
C LYS A 9 -0.74 18.75 6.23
N ILE A 10 -1.57 18.27 5.30
CA ILE A 10 -1.36 16.93 4.73
C ILE A 10 -0.39 17.09 3.57
N ARG A 11 0.83 17.57 3.85
CA ARG A 11 1.93 17.50 2.90
C ARG A 11 2.58 16.15 3.10
N ALA A 12 2.77 15.42 2.01
CA ALA A 12 3.72 14.33 1.95
C ALA A 12 5.04 14.77 2.60
N SER A 13 5.34 14.31 3.81
CA SER A 13 6.60 14.63 4.45
C SER A 13 7.68 13.82 3.76
N ALA A 14 8.77 14.45 3.32
CA ALA A 14 9.87 13.75 2.63
C ALA A 14 10.38 12.53 3.42
N LYS A 15 10.31 12.58 4.77
CA LYS A 15 10.61 11.45 5.65
C LYS A 15 9.61 10.30 5.49
N ALA A 16 8.31 10.60 5.44
CA ALA A 16 7.27 9.59 5.30
C ALA A 16 7.24 8.98 3.88
N THR A 17 7.54 9.76 2.84
CA THR A 17 7.75 9.22 1.48
C THR A 17 8.98 8.32 1.39
N LYS A 18 10.07 8.65 2.09
CA LYS A 18 11.26 7.80 2.18
C LYS A 18 10.98 6.48 2.89
N ILE A 19 10.26 6.52 4.02
CA ILE A 19 9.83 5.33 4.76
C ILE A 19 8.91 4.47 3.88
N PHE A 20 7.95 5.08 3.20
CA PHE A 20 7.07 4.41 2.26
C PHE A 20 7.84 3.70 1.13
N MET A 21 8.83 4.37 0.53
CA MET A 21 9.62 3.80 -0.55
C MET A 21 10.46 2.60 -0.07
N ILE A 22 11.08 2.70 1.12
CA ILE A 22 11.80 1.57 1.73
C ILE A 22 10.84 0.40 2.00
N ALA A 23 9.66 0.68 2.55
CA ALA A 23 8.68 -0.34 2.88
C ALA A 23 8.08 -1.00 1.62
N MET A 24 7.85 -0.25 0.54
CA MET A 24 7.45 -0.78 -0.76
C MET A 24 8.50 -1.72 -1.33
N ILE A 25 9.78 -1.32 -1.31
CA ILE A 25 10.88 -2.16 -1.79
C ILE A 25 10.97 -3.43 -0.94
N GLY A 26 10.88 -3.32 0.39
CA GLY A 26 10.87 -4.48 1.29
C GLY A 26 9.71 -5.44 1.02
N TYR A 27 8.50 -4.90 0.82
CA TYR A 27 7.32 -5.69 0.46
C TYR A 27 7.48 -6.38 -0.90
N ALA A 28 7.99 -5.67 -1.90
CA ALA A 28 8.24 -6.23 -3.23
C ALA A 28 9.31 -7.34 -3.19
N LEU A 29 10.40 -7.13 -2.46
CA LEU A 29 11.46 -8.13 -2.28
C LEU A 29 10.92 -9.38 -1.57
N PHE A 30 10.16 -9.19 -0.48
CA PHE A 30 9.51 -10.29 0.23
C PHE A 30 8.56 -11.06 -0.70
N SER A 31 7.74 -10.36 -1.49
CA SER A 31 6.81 -10.99 -2.42
C SER A 31 7.54 -11.77 -3.52
N LEU A 32 8.68 -11.26 -4.00
CA LEU A 32 9.49 -11.92 -5.03
C LEU A 32 10.16 -13.19 -4.49
N VAL A 33 10.73 -13.12 -3.28
CA VAL A 33 11.31 -14.29 -2.60
C VAL A 33 10.22 -15.32 -2.32
N ASN A 34 9.05 -14.90 -1.83
CA ASN A 34 7.92 -15.80 -1.59
C ASN A 34 7.47 -16.48 -2.89
N PHE A 35 7.34 -15.71 -3.98
CA PHE A 35 7.00 -16.27 -5.29
C PHE A 35 8.04 -17.28 -5.78
N ALA A 36 9.33 -16.97 -5.64
CA ALA A 36 10.41 -17.89 -6.02
C ALA A 36 10.33 -19.19 -5.19
N LEU A 37 10.12 -19.10 -3.88
CA LEU A 37 10.01 -20.27 -3.01
C LEU A 37 8.82 -21.16 -3.35
N ILE A 38 7.68 -20.58 -3.74
CA ILE A 38 6.51 -21.34 -4.24
C ILE A 38 6.84 -21.95 -5.62
N ALA A 39 7.42 -21.18 -6.54
CA ALA A 39 7.71 -21.60 -7.91
C ALA A 39 8.76 -22.73 -7.99
N PHE A 40 9.75 -22.73 -7.10
CA PHE A 40 10.74 -23.81 -6.97
C PHE A 40 10.25 -24.98 -6.11
N GLY A 41 8.98 -24.98 -5.68
CA GLY A 41 8.36 -26.07 -4.92
C GLY A 41 8.86 -26.22 -3.48
N ALA A 42 9.62 -25.25 -2.97
CA ALA A 42 10.12 -25.26 -1.59
C ALA A 42 9.00 -25.06 -0.57
N ILE A 43 7.87 -24.46 -0.97
CA ILE A 43 6.67 -24.27 -0.14
C ILE A 43 5.43 -24.64 -0.96
N GLN A 44 4.62 -25.57 -0.46
CA GLN A 44 3.40 -26.07 -1.13
C GLN A 44 2.13 -25.30 -0.75
N SER A 45 2.23 -24.30 0.13
CA SER A 45 1.07 -23.52 0.58
C SER A 45 0.64 -22.48 -0.48
N PRO A 46 -0.67 -22.29 -0.74
CA PRO A 46 -1.19 -21.31 -1.70
C PRO A 46 -0.74 -19.86 -1.46
N TYR A 47 -0.40 -19.47 -0.22
CA TYR A 47 0.10 -18.13 0.11
C TYR A 47 1.59 -18.11 0.51
N GLY A 48 2.28 -19.25 0.43
CA GLY A 48 3.71 -19.41 0.70
C GLY A 48 4.11 -19.03 2.13
N MET A 49 5.20 -18.27 2.29
CA MET A 49 5.71 -17.79 3.59
C MET A 49 4.73 -16.90 4.38
N ARG A 50 3.62 -16.48 3.77
CA ARG A 50 2.61 -15.63 4.43
C ARG A 50 1.69 -16.40 5.38
N ASP A 51 1.61 -17.71 5.22
CA ASP A 51 0.88 -18.61 6.11
C ASP A 51 1.70 -19.03 7.34
N VAL A 52 3.00 -18.67 7.36
CA VAL A 52 3.88 -18.99 8.48
C VAL A 52 3.49 -18.17 9.70
N VAL A 53 3.16 -18.87 10.78
CA VAL A 53 2.91 -18.29 12.10
C VAL A 53 4.24 -18.16 12.82
N ILE A 54 4.65 -16.93 13.14
CA ILE A 54 5.84 -16.67 13.96
C ILE A 54 5.37 -16.04 15.27
N PHE A 55 5.76 -16.64 16.41
CA PHE A 55 5.31 -16.21 17.76
C PHE A 55 3.78 -16.15 17.93
N GLY A 56 3.03 -17.07 17.30
CA GLY A 56 1.56 -17.11 17.41
C GLY A 56 0.82 -16.07 16.57
N ILE A 57 1.52 -15.23 15.80
CA ILE A 57 0.93 -14.24 14.90
C ILE A 57 1.17 -14.69 13.45
N PRO A 58 0.13 -14.83 12.61
CA PRO A 58 0.31 -15.12 11.20
C PRO A 58 1.08 -13.97 10.55
N LEU A 59 2.21 -14.25 9.89
CA LEU A 59 3.00 -13.23 9.19
C LEU A 59 2.16 -12.43 8.18
N GLY A 60 1.15 -13.09 7.57
CA GLY A 60 0.17 -12.44 6.72
C GLY A 60 -0.59 -11.29 7.39
N VAL A 61 -0.89 -11.37 8.70
CA VAL A 61 -1.56 -10.28 9.43
C VAL A 61 -0.64 -9.07 9.59
N VAL A 62 0.62 -9.30 10.00
CA VAL A 62 1.59 -8.22 10.22
C VAL A 62 1.91 -7.51 8.90
N LEU A 63 2.15 -8.28 7.84
CA LEU A 63 2.41 -7.75 6.51
C LEU A 63 1.17 -7.05 5.93
N GLY A 64 -0.03 -7.59 6.13
CA GLY A 64 -1.27 -6.98 5.70
C GLY A 64 -1.52 -5.64 6.40
N LEU A 65 -1.32 -5.58 7.72
CA LEU A 65 -1.49 -4.35 8.49
C LEU A 65 -0.51 -3.26 8.04
N LEU A 66 0.75 -3.64 7.81
CA LEU A 66 1.78 -2.77 7.26
C LEU A 66 1.40 -2.29 5.86
N ALA A 67 0.92 -3.19 4.99
CA ALA A 67 0.49 -2.86 3.64
C ALA A 67 -0.73 -1.92 3.61
N VAL A 68 -1.70 -2.08 4.51
CA VAL A 68 -2.85 -1.15 4.64
C VAL A 68 -2.38 0.25 5.03
N VAL A 69 -1.46 0.37 5.99
CA VAL A 69 -0.87 1.66 6.38
C VAL A 69 -0.15 2.31 5.18
N LEU A 70 0.64 1.54 4.44
CA LEU A 70 1.33 2.03 3.24
C LEU A 70 0.35 2.48 2.15
N ALA A 71 -0.69 1.68 1.86
CA ALA A 71 -1.69 2.01 0.85
C ALA A 71 -2.47 3.29 1.21
N SER A 72 -2.84 3.45 2.50
CA SER A 72 -3.50 4.66 2.98
C SER A 72 -2.62 5.91 2.83
N TYR A 73 -1.31 5.78 3.07
CA TYR A 73 -0.36 6.87 2.86
C TYR A 73 -0.15 7.17 1.37
N SER A 74 -0.08 6.14 0.52
CA SER A 74 -0.02 6.30 -0.93
C SER A 74 -1.21 7.10 -1.47
N LEU A 75 -2.42 6.84 -0.96
CA LEU A 75 -3.61 7.58 -1.34
C LEU A 75 -3.49 9.09 -1.03
N VAL A 76 -2.92 9.40 0.14
CA VAL A 76 -2.62 10.79 0.54
C VAL A 76 -1.60 11.43 -0.39
N LEU A 77 -0.55 10.70 -0.78
CA LEU A 77 0.45 11.18 -1.74
C LEU A 77 -0.18 11.47 -3.11
N ASP A 78 -1.04 10.58 -3.59
CA ASP A 78 -1.73 10.73 -4.86
C ASP A 78 -2.60 11.99 -4.86
N PHE A 79 -3.37 12.23 -3.79
CA PHE A 79 -4.16 13.46 -3.65
C PHE A 79 -3.30 14.73 -3.59
N ASP A 80 -2.18 14.71 -2.85
CA ASP A 80 -1.26 15.86 -2.77
C ASP A 80 -0.63 16.14 -4.14
N PHE A 81 -0.21 15.10 -4.88
CA PHE A 81 0.32 15.22 -6.24
C PHE A 81 -0.71 15.84 -7.19
N ILE A 82 -1.95 15.37 -7.15
CA ILE A 82 -3.05 15.88 -7.99
C ILE A 82 -3.33 17.35 -7.67
N GLN A 83 -3.46 17.72 -6.39
CA GLN A 83 -3.73 19.10 -5.98
C GLN A 83 -2.61 20.05 -6.41
N ARG A 84 -1.34 19.62 -6.29
CA ARG A 84 -0.19 20.41 -6.75
C ARG A 84 -0.21 20.57 -8.27
N GLY A 85 -0.48 19.49 -9.02
CA GLY A 85 -0.59 19.53 -10.48
C GLY A 85 -1.69 20.48 -10.97
N VAL A 86 -2.85 20.48 -10.33
CA VAL A 86 -3.94 21.41 -10.65
C VAL A 86 -3.55 22.86 -10.34
N ARG A 87 -2.94 23.11 -9.18
CA ARG A 87 -2.48 24.46 -8.78
C ARG A 87 -1.38 25.01 -9.68
N SER A 88 -0.52 24.14 -10.22
CA SER A 88 0.54 24.54 -11.15
C SER A 88 0.07 24.64 -12.60
N GLY A 89 -1.24 24.47 -12.89
CA GLY A 89 -1.79 24.52 -14.24
C GLY A 89 -1.27 23.41 -15.15
N ALA A 90 -1.01 22.21 -14.60
CA ALA A 90 -0.46 21.10 -15.38
C ALA A 90 -1.36 20.75 -16.60
N PRO A 91 -0.77 20.43 -17.76
CA PRO A 91 -1.53 20.09 -18.97
C PRO A 91 -2.58 18.99 -18.73
N ARG A 92 -3.78 19.14 -19.31
CA ARG A 92 -4.92 18.21 -19.17
C ARG A 92 -4.58 16.73 -19.41
N ARG A 93 -3.60 16.44 -20.27
CA ARG A 93 -3.07 15.09 -20.52
C ARG A 93 -2.59 14.35 -19.25
N TYR A 94 -2.07 15.08 -18.26
CA TYR A 94 -1.62 14.48 -17.00
C TYR A 94 -2.78 14.12 -16.07
N GLY A 95 -3.99 14.66 -16.30
CA GLY A 95 -5.17 14.33 -15.51
C GLY A 95 -5.56 12.85 -15.61
N TRP A 96 -5.37 12.23 -16.77
CA TRP A 96 -5.66 10.81 -16.96
C TRP A 96 -4.67 9.92 -16.20
N THR A 97 -3.36 10.22 -16.26
CA THR A 97 -2.33 9.49 -15.51
C THR A 97 -2.53 9.64 -14.00
N ALA A 98 -2.88 10.84 -13.54
CA ALA A 98 -3.22 11.12 -12.15
C ALA A 98 -4.44 10.31 -11.67
N ALA A 99 -5.51 10.28 -12.46
CA ALA A 99 -6.71 9.51 -12.12
C ALA A 99 -6.42 8.00 -12.10
N PHE A 100 -5.62 7.51 -13.05
CA PHE A 100 -5.20 6.11 -13.08
C PHE A 100 -4.41 5.72 -11.82
N GLY A 101 -3.41 6.51 -11.43
CA GLY A 101 -2.63 6.25 -10.22
C GLY A 101 -3.52 6.18 -8.96
N LEU A 102 -4.45 7.12 -8.83
CA LEU A 102 -5.42 7.13 -7.73
C LEU A 102 -6.26 5.84 -7.69
N VAL A 103 -6.78 5.41 -8.84
CA VAL A 103 -7.60 4.19 -8.94
C VAL A 103 -6.79 2.96 -8.57
N VAL A 104 -5.55 2.85 -9.04
CA VAL A 104 -4.65 1.73 -8.71
C VAL A 104 -4.42 1.65 -7.20
N THR A 105 -4.16 2.79 -6.54
CA THR A 105 -3.98 2.85 -5.09
C THR A 105 -5.24 2.45 -4.33
N ILE A 106 -6.42 2.88 -4.80
CA ILE A 106 -7.71 2.49 -4.21
C ILE A 106 -7.93 0.96 -4.34
N VAL A 107 -7.70 0.41 -5.52
CA VAL A 107 -7.86 -1.03 -5.78
C VAL A 107 -6.87 -1.84 -4.94
N TRP A 108 -5.62 -1.39 -4.82
CA TRP A 108 -4.65 -2.02 -3.93
C TRP A 108 -5.16 -2.02 -2.49
N LEU A 109 -5.54 -0.86 -1.96
CA LEU A 109 -6.06 -0.75 -0.59
C LEU A 109 -7.25 -1.68 -0.36
N TYR A 110 -8.16 -1.77 -1.33
CA TYR A 110 -9.30 -2.68 -1.29
C TYR A 110 -8.88 -4.15 -1.19
N VAL A 111 -7.97 -4.62 -2.04
CA VAL A 111 -7.48 -6.01 -2.02
C VAL A 111 -6.78 -6.33 -0.70
N GLU A 112 -6.02 -5.38 -0.14
CA GLU A 112 -5.32 -5.60 1.12
C GLU A 112 -6.29 -5.65 2.31
N LEU A 113 -7.31 -4.80 2.35
CA LEU A 113 -8.38 -4.88 3.35
C LEU A 113 -9.16 -6.19 3.26
N LEU A 114 -9.52 -6.63 2.05
CA LEU A 114 -10.16 -7.93 1.84
C LEU A 114 -9.31 -9.06 2.39
N ARG A 115 -8.00 -9.03 2.13
CA ARG A 115 -7.07 -10.04 2.63
C ARG A 115 -6.97 -9.99 4.15
N LEU A 116 -6.87 -8.80 4.74
CA LEU A 116 -6.79 -8.63 6.19
C LEU A 116 -8.05 -9.18 6.87
N PHE A 117 -9.22 -8.91 6.30
CA PHE A 117 -10.48 -9.48 6.76
C PHE A 117 -10.56 -10.99 6.55
N ALA A 118 -10.03 -11.54 5.45
CA ALA A 118 -10.00 -12.97 5.21
C ALA A 118 -9.15 -13.71 6.26
N ILE A 119 -7.98 -13.18 6.60
CA ILE A 119 -7.10 -13.75 7.64
C ILE A 119 -7.75 -13.64 9.02
N LEU A 120 -8.36 -12.49 9.35
CA LEU A 120 -9.07 -12.29 10.62
C LEU A 120 -10.34 -13.15 10.76
N ARG A 121 -10.99 -13.50 9.63
CA ARG A 121 -12.14 -14.42 9.63
C ARG A 121 -11.74 -15.89 9.84
N GLY A 122 -10.45 -16.21 9.90
CA GLY A 122 -9.97 -17.54 10.25
C GLY A 122 -10.38 -18.61 9.25
N ASN A 123 -10.29 -18.33 7.94
CA ASN A 123 -10.42 -19.40 6.95
C ASN A 123 -9.03 -19.93 6.59
N ASN A 124 -8.69 -21.08 7.19
CA ASN A 124 -7.57 -21.94 6.83
C ASN A 124 -7.60 -22.31 5.34
#